data_AF-A0A6A9QN55-F1
#
_entry.id   AF-A0A6A9QN55-F1
#
_cell.length_a   1.000
_cell.length_b   1.000
_cell.length_c   1.000
_cell.angle_alpha   90.00
_cell.angle_beta   90.00
_cell.angle_gamma   90.00
#
_symmetry.space_group_name_H-M   'P 1'
#
loop_
_entity.id
_entity.type
_entity.pdbx_description
1 polymer ?
#
loop_
_entity_poly.entity_id
_entity_poly.type
_entity_poly.pdbx_seq_one_letter_code
_entity_poly.pdbx_strand_id
1 'polypeptide(L)'
;MGMAELLWLAQKIVEAYKNMGFVSAVIFGPQGTGKTTYAFKVARDVEFAIRGLQTKDEAWKYVKFFFELPDALEYLEEITERNERIPYIIFDDASIWLSKYYWYKDYMKMFYSYYALIRSRVSAVIFTTPAPDDLAYFLREKGWYQIKIVWNNKKRKIAMAQLYEKEFARDTRGEFTTKSTHKAIDYFKVELPNDFYNNYLMKRKAKELDLLSQIRVSLSRMREENKAVPE
;
A
#
# COMPACT_ATOMS: atom_id res chain seq x y z
N MET A 1 18.24 -3.54 26.73
CA MET A 1 17.10 -2.79 26.16
C MET A 1 16.32 -3.76 25.29
N GLY A 2 15.16 -4.25 25.76
CA GLY A 2 14.37 -5.22 24.98
C GLY A 2 13.93 -4.58 23.67
N MET A 3 14.21 -5.22 22.53
CA MET A 3 13.70 -4.74 21.25
C MET A 3 12.17 -4.65 21.36
N ALA A 4 11.61 -3.45 21.23
CA ALA A 4 10.16 -3.31 21.15
C ALA A 4 9.67 -4.17 19.98
N GLU A 5 8.78 -5.13 20.26
CA GLU A 5 8.33 -6.13 19.28
C GLU A 5 7.77 -5.42 18.02
N LEU A 6 8.45 -5.58 16.89
CA LEU A 6 8.05 -5.02 15.61
C LEU A 6 6.91 -5.86 15.03
N LEU A 7 5.97 -5.23 14.33
CA LEU A 7 5.01 -5.96 13.50
C LEU A 7 5.72 -6.87 12.50
N TRP A 8 5.16 -8.05 12.21
CA TRP A 8 5.83 -9.05 11.40
C TRP A 8 6.25 -8.52 10.03
N LEU A 9 5.36 -7.78 9.35
CA LEU A 9 5.68 -7.20 8.04
C LEU A 9 6.83 -6.18 8.14
N ALA A 10 6.90 -5.41 9.23
CA ALA A 10 7.99 -4.46 9.45
C ALA A 10 9.33 -5.18 9.61
N GLN A 11 9.37 -6.32 10.31
CA GLN A 11 10.58 -7.15 10.42
C GLN A 11 11.09 -7.58 9.04
N LYS A 12 10.19 -8.04 8.17
CA LYS A 12 10.53 -8.45 6.80
C LYS A 12 11.02 -7.30 5.93
N ILE A 13 10.45 -6.11 6.08
CA ILE A 13 10.91 -4.93 5.36
C ILE A 13 12.30 -4.50 5.84
N VAL A 14 12.55 -4.49 7.15
CA VAL A 14 13.87 -4.16 7.72
C VAL A 14 14.94 -5.15 7.25
N GLU A 15 14.61 -6.44 7.22
CA GLU A 15 15.48 -7.49 6.69
C GLU A 15 15.79 -7.26 5.20
N ALA A 16 14.77 -7.00 4.38
CA ALA A 16 14.93 -6.69 2.96
C ALA A 16 15.75 -5.41 2.70
N TYR A 17 15.58 -4.39 3.53
CA TYR A 17 16.34 -3.15 3.46
C TYR A 17 17.84 -3.38 3.72
N LYS A 18 18.18 -4.19 4.72
CA LYS A 18 19.58 -4.52 5.06
C LYS A 18 20.24 -5.44 4.04
N ASN A 19 19.49 -6.37 3.46
CA ASN A 19 20.04 -7.46 2.64
C ASN A 19 19.84 -7.27 1.12
N MET A 20 19.57 -6.05 0.64
CA MET A 20 19.27 -5.83 -0.78
C MET A 20 18.10 -6.67 -1.33
N GLY A 21 17.19 -7.09 -0.44
CA GLY A 21 15.99 -7.85 -0.75
C GLY A 21 14.79 -6.97 -1.14
N PHE A 22 13.64 -7.58 -1.42
CA PHE A 22 12.42 -6.88 -1.81
C PHE A 22 11.18 -7.52 -1.19
N VAL A 23 10.26 -6.67 -0.74
CA VAL A 23 8.95 -7.03 -0.17
C VAL A 23 7.86 -6.37 -1.00
N SER A 24 6.87 -7.14 -1.44
CA SER A 24 5.63 -6.56 -1.95
C SER A 24 4.45 -7.11 -1.16
N ALA A 25 3.65 -6.21 -0.63
CA ALA A 25 2.56 -6.53 0.28
C ALA A 25 1.25 -5.90 -0.19
N VAL A 26 0.18 -6.68 -0.17
CA VAL A 26 -1.20 -6.23 -0.39
C VAL A 26 -1.98 -6.42 0.90
N ILE A 27 -2.35 -5.30 1.52
CA ILE A 27 -3.16 -5.25 2.74
C ILE A 27 -4.63 -5.03 2.33
N PHE A 28 -5.51 -5.96 2.70
CA PHE A 28 -6.89 -5.95 2.24
C PHE A 28 -7.91 -6.33 3.31
N GLY A 29 -9.19 -6.08 3.00
CA GLY A 29 -10.31 -6.29 3.92
C GLY A 29 -11.35 -5.15 3.83
N PRO A 30 -12.51 -5.31 4.48
CA PRO A 30 -13.60 -4.34 4.40
C PRO A 30 -13.18 -2.90 4.74
N GLN A 31 -13.93 -1.91 4.23
CA GLN A 31 -13.68 -0.51 4.57
C GLN A 31 -13.78 -0.28 6.08
N GLY A 32 -12.92 0.60 6.62
CA GLY A 32 -12.90 0.94 8.03
C GLY A 32 -12.36 -0.14 8.99
N THR A 33 -11.77 -1.24 8.51
CA THR A 33 -11.20 -2.29 9.40
C THR A 33 -9.81 -1.99 9.95
N GLY A 34 -9.16 -0.91 9.49
CA GLY A 34 -7.82 -0.52 9.94
C GLY A 34 -6.68 -0.89 9.00
N LYS A 35 -6.93 -1.17 7.71
CA LYS A 35 -5.89 -1.44 6.69
C LYS A 35 -4.81 -0.36 6.65
N THR A 36 -5.22 0.89 6.44
CA THR A 36 -4.35 2.05 6.42
C THR A 36 -3.59 2.20 7.74
N THR A 37 -4.28 2.05 8.87
CA THR A 37 -3.66 2.10 10.20
C THR A 37 -2.59 1.03 10.38
N TYR A 38 -2.82 -0.19 9.90
CA TYR A 38 -1.84 -1.26 9.92
C TYR A 38 -0.62 -0.92 9.05
N ALA A 39 -0.84 -0.48 7.80
CA ALA A 39 0.22 -0.06 6.89
C ALA A 39 1.11 1.03 7.51
N PHE A 40 0.51 2.03 8.16
CA PHE A 40 1.24 3.10 8.82
C PHE A 40 1.99 2.65 10.08
N LYS A 41 1.44 1.71 10.86
CA LYS A 41 2.18 1.14 12.00
C LYS A 41 3.33 0.26 11.55
N VAL A 42 3.19 -0.46 10.44
CA VAL A 42 4.30 -1.18 9.81
C VAL A 42 5.40 -0.20 9.41
N ALA A 43 5.06 0.88 8.70
CA ALA A 43 6.01 1.92 8.33
C ALA A 43 6.69 2.58 9.53
N ARG A 44 5.93 2.92 10.58
CA ARG A 44 6.47 3.45 11.84
C ARG A 44 7.49 2.47 12.45
N ASP A 45 7.17 1.19 12.49
CA ASP A 45 8.06 0.17 13.04
C ASP A 45 9.33 0.01 12.19
N VAL A 46 9.23 0.15 10.86
CA VAL A 46 10.38 0.19 9.95
C VAL A 46 11.26 1.42 10.23
N GLU A 47 10.68 2.61 10.30
CA GLU A 47 11.42 3.86 10.60
C GLU A 47 12.09 3.80 11.97
N PHE A 48 11.38 3.30 12.99
CA PHE A 48 11.90 3.07 14.33
C PHE A 48 13.16 2.19 14.29
N ALA A 49 13.07 1.05 13.61
CA ALA A 49 14.15 0.06 13.56
C ALA A 49 15.35 0.52 12.71
N ILE A 50 15.11 1.17 11.57
CA ILE A 50 16.19 1.60 10.66
C ILE A 50 16.95 2.80 11.24
N ARG A 51 16.24 3.72 11.90
CA ARG A 51 16.86 4.93 12.48
C ARG A 51 17.41 4.74 13.89
N GLY A 52 17.13 3.59 14.53
CA GLY A 52 17.58 3.32 15.90
C GLY A 52 16.99 4.29 16.92
N LEU A 53 15.72 4.65 16.76
CA LEU A 53 15.04 5.61 17.66
C LEU A 53 14.82 4.98 19.04
N GLN A 54 14.64 5.82 20.06
CA GLN A 54 14.41 5.34 21.42
C GLN A 54 12.98 4.82 21.59
N THR A 55 12.00 5.49 20.97
CA THR A 55 10.59 5.12 21.03
C THR A 55 9.98 4.98 19.64
N LYS A 56 8.94 4.13 19.52
CA LYS A 56 8.17 4.01 18.28
C LYS A 56 7.41 5.30 17.94
N ASP A 57 7.11 6.14 18.92
CA ASP A 57 6.33 7.36 18.68
C ASP A 57 7.15 8.44 17.96
N GLU A 58 8.46 8.52 18.21
CA GLU A 58 9.37 9.37 17.44
C GLU A 58 9.39 9.05 15.94
N ALA A 59 9.04 7.81 15.58
CA ALA A 59 9.10 7.34 14.21
C ALA A 59 7.96 7.88 13.33
N TRP A 60 6.84 8.34 13.91
CA TRP A 60 5.67 8.82 13.17
C TRP A 60 5.99 9.99 12.23
N LYS A 61 6.92 10.87 12.61
CA LYS A 61 7.32 12.02 11.78
C LYS A 61 8.07 11.64 10.49
N TYR A 62 8.53 10.38 10.39
CA TYR A 62 9.23 9.87 9.21
C TYR A 62 8.34 9.01 8.32
N VAL A 63 7.12 8.66 8.76
CA VAL A 63 6.22 7.81 7.98
C VAL A 63 5.76 8.54 6.71
N LYS A 64 6.11 7.98 5.55
CA LYS A 64 5.74 8.50 4.22
C LYS A 64 4.70 7.58 3.55
N PHE A 65 3.75 8.19 2.86
CA PHE A 65 2.71 7.47 2.11
C PHE A 65 2.18 8.35 0.98
N PHE A 66 1.57 7.69 -0.01
CA PHE A 66 1.07 8.32 -1.23
C PHE A 66 -0.35 7.84 -1.51
N PHE A 67 -1.25 8.78 -1.81
CA PHE A 67 -2.57 8.47 -2.32
C PHE A 67 -2.57 8.32 -3.84
N GLU A 68 -1.62 8.96 -4.51
CA GLU A 68 -1.58 9.07 -5.97
C GLU A 68 -0.22 8.64 -6.51
N LEU A 69 -0.21 8.19 -7.75
CA LEU A 69 1.02 7.83 -8.44
C LEU A 69 1.92 9.04 -8.72
N PRO A 70 1.43 10.21 -9.17
CA PRO A 70 2.28 11.38 -9.42
C PRO A 70 3.13 11.80 -8.21
N ASP A 71 2.52 11.98 -7.03
CA ASP A 71 3.25 12.30 -5.79
C ASP A 71 4.34 11.27 -5.45
N ALA A 72 4.06 9.98 -5.71
CA ALA A 72 5.02 8.92 -5.48
C ALA A 72 6.17 8.97 -6.50
N LEU A 73 5.90 9.36 -7.75
CA LEU A 73 6.91 9.47 -8.81
C LEU A 73 7.89 10.61 -8.52
N GLU A 74 7.42 11.78 -8.10
CA GLU A 74 8.29 12.90 -7.72
C GLU A 74 9.27 12.49 -6.61
N TYR A 75 8.78 11.81 -5.58
CA TYR A 75 9.62 11.30 -4.50
C TYR A 75 10.60 10.21 -4.98
N LEU A 76 10.14 9.30 -5.85
CA LEU A 76 10.98 8.26 -6.42
C LEU A 76 12.11 8.83 -7.27
N GLU A 77 11.83 9.88 -8.04
CA GLU A 77 12.80 10.60 -8.87
C GLU A 77 13.85 11.27 -8.00
N GLU A 78 13.44 12.10 -7.03
CA GLU A 78 14.31 12.80 -6.07
C GLU A 78 15.30 11.84 -5.37
N ILE A 79 14.81 10.69 -4.92
CA ILE A 79 15.63 9.69 -4.22
C ILE A 79 16.52 8.90 -5.19
N THR A 80 16.04 8.63 -6.41
CA THR A 80 16.83 7.95 -7.44
C THR A 80 18.04 8.79 -7.82
N GLU A 81 17.87 10.11 -7.96
CA GLU A 81 18.96 11.06 -8.24
C GLU A 81 20.01 11.07 -7.11
N ARG A 82 19.57 10.95 -5.85
CA ARG A 82 20.47 10.87 -4.67
C ARG A 82 21.14 9.51 -4.51
N ASN A 83 20.79 8.53 -5.34
CA ASN A 83 21.26 7.15 -5.26
C ASN A 83 20.99 6.51 -3.88
N GLU A 84 19.95 6.98 -3.18
CA GLU A 84 19.54 6.47 -1.88
C GLU A 84 18.60 5.27 -2.04
N ARG A 85 18.47 4.47 -0.97
CA ARG A 85 17.56 3.34 -0.92
C ARG A 85 16.37 3.67 -0.04
N ILE A 86 15.16 3.41 -0.53
CA ILE A 86 13.91 3.69 0.16
C ILE A 86 13.48 2.43 0.95
N PRO A 87 13.27 2.53 2.28
CA PRO A 87 12.79 1.42 3.09
C PRO A 87 11.45 0.85 2.64
N TYR A 88 10.50 1.72 2.30
CA TYR A 88 9.18 1.33 1.84
C TYR A 88 8.49 2.45 1.07
N ILE A 89 7.52 2.08 0.24
CA ILE A 89 6.52 2.97 -0.34
C ILE A 89 5.15 2.43 0.00
N ILE A 90 4.25 3.29 0.45
CA ILE A 90 2.85 2.95 0.70
C ILE A 90 1.98 3.64 -0.32
N PHE A 91 1.26 2.87 -1.11
CA PHE A 91 0.13 3.33 -1.90
C PHE A 91 -1.15 3.04 -1.10
N ASP A 92 -1.68 4.05 -0.41
CA ASP A 92 -2.92 3.92 0.36
C ASP A 92 -4.15 4.08 -0.54
N ASP A 93 -5.18 3.26 -0.32
CA ASP A 93 -6.38 3.14 -1.17
C ASP A 93 -5.99 2.98 -2.66
N ALA A 94 -4.98 2.15 -2.92
CA ALA A 94 -4.31 2.00 -4.21
C ALA A 94 -5.25 1.59 -5.37
N SER A 95 -6.39 0.98 -5.08
CA SER A 95 -7.41 0.63 -6.08
C SER A 95 -7.99 1.85 -6.81
N ILE A 96 -7.83 3.07 -6.29
CA ILE A 96 -8.26 4.30 -6.95
C ILE A 96 -7.40 4.59 -8.20
N TRP A 97 -6.08 4.43 -8.10
CA TRP A 97 -5.13 4.81 -9.16
C TRP A 97 -4.51 3.63 -9.89
N LEU A 98 -4.29 2.54 -9.16
CA LEU A 98 -3.73 1.28 -9.66
C LEU A 98 -4.84 0.25 -9.88
N SER A 99 -6.02 0.73 -10.25
CA SER A 99 -7.21 -0.06 -10.51
C SER A 99 -6.99 -1.07 -11.63
N LYS A 100 -7.60 -2.25 -11.53
CA LYS A 100 -7.68 -3.19 -12.66
C LYS A 100 -8.31 -2.58 -13.90
N TYR A 101 -9.17 -1.56 -13.77
CA TYR A 101 -9.82 -0.94 -14.92
C TYR A 101 -8.90 0.02 -15.69
N TYR A 102 -7.72 0.36 -15.16
CA TYR A 102 -6.80 1.30 -15.79
C TYR A 102 -5.59 0.64 -16.45
N TRP A 103 -5.54 -0.69 -16.50
CA TRP A 103 -4.41 -1.45 -17.04
C TRP A 103 -3.97 -1.04 -18.45
N TYR A 104 -4.92 -0.57 -19.28
CA TYR A 104 -4.68 -0.18 -20.66
C TYR A 104 -4.09 1.24 -20.81
N LYS A 105 -4.16 2.07 -19.76
CA LYS A 105 -3.64 3.44 -19.79
C LYS A 105 -2.11 3.44 -19.85
N ASP A 106 -1.52 4.35 -20.61
CA ASP A 106 -0.08 4.30 -20.88
C ASP A 106 0.78 4.53 -19.64
N TYR A 107 0.35 5.40 -18.72
CA TYR A 107 1.05 5.58 -17.45
C TYR A 107 1.10 4.29 -16.62
N MET A 108 0.07 3.43 -16.69
CA MET A 108 0.05 2.14 -15.98
C MET A 108 1.05 1.17 -16.59
N LYS A 109 1.13 1.09 -17.93
CA LYS A 109 2.13 0.27 -18.63
C LYS A 109 3.55 0.70 -18.26
N MET A 110 3.82 2.01 -18.26
CA MET A 110 5.12 2.55 -17.88
C MET A 110 5.44 2.28 -16.40
N PHE A 111 4.45 2.44 -15.52
CA PHE A 111 4.61 2.11 -14.12
C PHE A 111 4.92 0.63 -13.90
N TYR A 112 4.32 -0.30 -14.66
CA TYR A 112 4.66 -1.72 -14.55
C TYR A 112 6.09 -2.02 -14.97
N SER A 113 6.58 -1.36 -16.03
CA SER A 113 7.98 -1.46 -16.46
C SER A 113 8.93 -0.95 -15.38
N TYR A 114 8.61 0.20 -14.78
CA TYR A 114 9.38 0.73 -13.64
C TYR A 114 9.32 -0.20 -12.42
N TYR A 115 8.13 -0.70 -12.09
CA TYR A 115 7.90 -1.61 -10.97
C TYR A 115 8.73 -2.90 -11.09
N ALA A 116 8.99 -3.39 -12.31
CA ALA A 116 9.87 -4.54 -12.51
C ALA A 116 11.33 -4.27 -12.08
N LEU A 117 11.76 -3.00 -12.07
CA LEU A 117 13.11 -2.56 -11.70
C LEU A 117 13.20 -2.01 -10.27
N ILE A 118 12.06 -1.76 -9.64
CA ILE A 118 11.94 -0.98 -8.40
C ILE A 118 12.74 -1.54 -7.22
N ARG A 119 12.98 -2.87 -7.19
CA ARG A 119 13.72 -3.55 -6.11
C ARG A 119 15.12 -2.98 -5.85
N SER A 120 15.73 -2.42 -6.90
CA SER A 120 17.06 -1.82 -6.81
C SER A 120 17.06 -0.56 -5.95
N ARG A 121 15.92 0.14 -5.87
CA ARG A 121 15.76 1.42 -5.18
C ARG A 121 14.89 1.33 -3.93
N VAL A 122 13.93 0.42 -3.91
CA VAL A 122 12.94 0.31 -2.84
C VAL A 122 12.99 -1.09 -2.25
N SER A 123 13.09 -1.23 -0.93
CA SER A 123 13.03 -2.56 -0.29
C SER A 123 11.61 -3.06 -0.09
N ALA A 124 10.60 -2.19 -0.07
CA ALA A 124 9.22 -2.62 0.05
C ALA A 124 8.19 -1.75 -0.68
N VAL A 125 7.18 -2.38 -1.30
CA VAL A 125 5.98 -1.68 -1.78
C VAL A 125 4.74 -2.28 -1.11
N ILE A 126 3.98 -1.41 -0.44
CA ILE A 126 2.79 -1.77 0.33
C ILE A 126 1.58 -1.12 -0.36
N PHE A 127 0.58 -1.94 -0.69
CA PHE A 127 -0.69 -1.49 -1.23
C PHE A 127 -1.79 -1.72 -0.21
N THR A 128 -2.65 -0.73 0.04
CA THR A 128 -3.92 -0.97 0.76
C THR A 128 -5.09 -0.94 -0.21
N THR A 129 -6.03 -1.87 -0.07
CA THR A 129 -7.19 -1.97 -0.96
C THR A 129 -8.37 -2.67 -0.27
N PRO A 130 -9.65 -2.39 -0.61
CA PRO A 130 -10.77 -3.17 -0.09
C PRO A 130 -10.66 -4.66 -0.43
N ALA A 131 -10.38 -4.97 -1.69
CA ALA A 131 -10.17 -6.33 -2.18
C ALA A 131 -8.94 -6.41 -3.10
N PRO A 132 -8.13 -7.49 -3.03
CA PRO A 132 -6.97 -7.65 -3.91
C PRO A 132 -7.30 -7.57 -5.41
N ASP A 133 -8.50 -8.02 -5.79
CA ASP A 133 -8.99 -8.02 -7.17
C ASP A 133 -9.38 -6.63 -7.71
N ASP A 134 -9.35 -5.59 -6.87
CA ASP A 134 -9.53 -4.21 -7.32
C ASP A 134 -8.22 -3.63 -7.88
N LEU A 135 -7.07 -4.20 -7.49
CA LEU A 135 -5.76 -3.83 -8.02
C LEU A 135 -5.51 -4.47 -9.37
N ALA A 136 -4.73 -3.78 -10.19
CA ALA A 136 -4.31 -4.32 -11.48
C ALA A 136 -3.58 -5.66 -11.33
N TYR A 137 -3.93 -6.58 -12.22
CA TYR A 137 -3.48 -7.97 -12.20
C TYR A 137 -1.96 -8.09 -12.03
N PHE A 138 -1.19 -7.30 -12.78
CA PHE A 138 0.27 -7.32 -12.72
C PHE A 138 0.84 -7.07 -11.31
N LEU A 139 0.25 -6.13 -10.57
CA LEU A 139 0.68 -5.74 -9.23
C LEU A 139 0.17 -6.74 -8.19
N ARG A 140 -1.10 -7.15 -8.30
CA ARG A 140 -1.71 -8.16 -7.45
C ARG A 140 -0.93 -9.47 -7.48
N GLU A 141 -0.52 -9.90 -8.68
CA GLU A 141 0.23 -11.16 -8.83
C GLU A 141 1.60 -11.11 -8.16
N LYS A 142 2.21 -9.93 -8.10
CA LYS A 142 3.50 -9.67 -7.44
C LYS A 142 3.36 -9.26 -5.98
N GLY A 143 2.14 -9.20 -5.45
CA GLY A 143 1.86 -9.03 -4.02
C GLY A 143 2.19 -10.30 -3.25
N TRP A 144 3.49 -10.57 -3.07
CA TRP A 144 4.02 -11.78 -2.44
C TRP A 144 3.53 -11.98 -1.00
N TYR A 145 3.25 -10.90 -0.28
CA TYR A 145 2.53 -10.99 0.98
C TYR A 145 1.10 -10.48 0.83
N GLN A 146 0.15 -11.30 1.25
CA GLN A 146 -1.25 -10.95 1.32
C GLN A 146 -1.65 -10.83 2.79
N ILE A 147 -2.11 -9.66 3.21
CA ILE A 147 -2.43 -9.38 4.62
C ILE A 147 -3.90 -9.04 4.73
N LYS A 148 -4.68 -9.95 5.33
CA LYS A 148 -6.11 -9.73 5.56
C LYS A 148 -6.33 -9.07 6.91
N ILE A 149 -7.00 -7.93 6.91
CA ILE A 149 -7.35 -7.20 8.14
C ILE A 149 -8.80 -7.50 8.53
N VAL A 150 -8.97 -8.00 9.75
CA VAL A 150 -10.28 -8.31 10.34
C VAL A 150 -10.37 -7.71 11.74
N TRP A 151 -11.59 -7.41 12.20
CA TRP A 151 -11.80 -7.00 13.59
C TRP A 151 -11.64 -8.21 14.52
N ASN A 152 -10.77 -8.07 15.51
CA ASN A 152 -10.70 -9.02 16.64
C ASN A 152 -11.66 -8.58 17.74
N ASN A 153 -11.65 -7.27 18.06
CA ASN A 153 -12.56 -6.65 19.00
C ASN A 153 -12.87 -5.21 18.57
N LYS A 154 -14.01 -5.02 17.90
CA LYS A 154 -14.44 -3.70 17.40
C LYS A 154 -14.68 -2.69 18.52
N LYS A 155 -15.22 -3.11 19.67
CA LYS A 155 -15.51 -2.22 20.82
C LYS A 155 -14.23 -1.62 21.40
N ARG A 156 -13.16 -2.41 21.48
CA ARG A 156 -11.83 -1.97 21.94
C ARG A 156 -10.95 -1.42 20.81
N LYS A 157 -11.48 -1.34 19.59
CA LYS A 157 -10.75 -0.98 18.37
C LYS A 157 -9.48 -1.81 18.16
N ILE A 158 -9.54 -3.12 18.44
CA ILE A 158 -8.43 -4.04 18.20
C ILE A 158 -8.73 -4.83 16.92
N ALA A 159 -7.87 -4.69 15.93
CA ALA A 159 -7.89 -5.46 14.70
C ALA A 159 -6.78 -6.52 14.72
N MET A 160 -6.94 -7.50 13.84
CA MET A 160 -6.01 -8.59 13.61
C MET A 160 -5.61 -8.56 12.14
N ALA A 161 -4.30 -8.61 11.88
CA ALA A 161 -3.75 -8.84 10.57
C ALA A 161 -3.37 -10.32 10.44
N GLN A 162 -3.94 -11.00 9.44
CA GLN A 162 -3.57 -12.38 9.09
C GLN A 162 -2.63 -12.33 7.90
N LEU A 163 -1.40 -12.78 8.07
CA LEU A 163 -0.33 -12.63 7.09
C LEU A 163 -0.11 -13.93 6.34
N TYR A 164 -0.21 -13.85 5.02
CA TYR A 164 0.00 -14.97 4.10
C TYR A 164 1.14 -14.64 3.14
N GLU A 165 1.95 -15.64 2.82
CA GLU A 165 2.95 -15.57 1.76
C GLU A 165 2.47 -16.37 0.55
N LYS A 166 2.56 -15.74 -0.61
CA LYS A 166 2.19 -16.25 -1.91
C LYS A 166 3.42 -16.88 -2.56
N GLU A 167 3.29 -18.12 -2.99
CA GLU A 167 4.28 -18.83 -3.78
C GLU A 167 3.65 -19.36 -5.07
N PHE A 168 4.39 -19.31 -6.18
CA PHE A 168 4.00 -20.01 -7.38
C PHE A 168 4.29 -21.49 -7.23
N ALA A 169 3.28 -22.31 -7.44
CA ALA A 169 3.35 -23.76 -7.36
C ALA A 169 2.86 -24.40 -8.67
N ARG A 170 3.06 -25.70 -8.80
CA ARG A 170 2.38 -26.52 -9.81
C ARG A 170 1.37 -27.42 -9.13
N ASP A 171 0.19 -27.57 -9.72
CA ASP A 171 -0.76 -28.59 -9.28
C ASP A 171 -0.36 -29.99 -9.74
N THR A 172 -1.19 -30.99 -9.44
CA THR A 172 -0.97 -32.38 -9.84
C THR A 172 -1.05 -32.61 -11.35
N ARG A 173 -1.57 -31.63 -12.12
CA ARG A 173 -1.63 -31.64 -13.59
C ARG A 173 -0.47 -30.87 -14.22
N GLY A 174 0.40 -30.27 -13.40
CA GLY A 174 1.54 -29.47 -13.84
C GLY A 174 1.19 -28.03 -14.20
N GLU A 175 -0.05 -27.59 -13.98
CA GLU A 175 -0.50 -26.22 -14.24
C GLU A 175 0.01 -25.26 -13.17
N PHE A 176 0.34 -24.03 -13.56
CA PHE A 176 0.75 -22.99 -12.62
C PHE A 176 -0.41 -22.61 -11.72
N THR A 177 -0.21 -22.76 -10.42
CA THR A 177 -1.15 -22.34 -9.39
C THR A 177 -0.48 -21.40 -8.42
N THR A 178 -1.31 -20.68 -7.67
CA THR A 178 -0.87 -19.85 -6.57
C THR A 178 -1.22 -20.55 -5.27
N LYS A 179 -0.22 -20.79 -4.41
CA LYS A 179 -0.43 -21.26 -3.05
C LYS A 179 -0.18 -20.12 -2.07
N SER A 180 -1.10 -19.92 -1.13
CA SER A 180 -0.95 -18.96 -0.04
C SER A 180 -0.76 -19.70 1.28
N THR A 181 0.36 -19.47 1.95
CA THR A 181 0.69 -20.11 3.24
C THR A 181 0.59 -19.08 4.36
N HIS A 182 -0.16 -19.38 5.42
CA HIS A 182 -0.24 -18.51 6.61
C HIS A 182 1.12 -18.48 7.33
N LYS A 183 1.61 -17.28 7.65
CA LYS A 183 2.94 -17.06 8.25
C LYS A 183 2.87 -16.48 9.65
N ALA A 184 1.96 -15.54 9.90
CA ALA A 184 1.90 -14.83 11.19
C ALA A 184 0.54 -14.16 11.43
N ILE A 185 0.35 -13.74 12.67
CA ILE A 185 -0.77 -12.90 13.10
C ILE A 185 -0.20 -11.71 13.86
N ASP A 186 -0.60 -10.50 13.48
CA ASP A 186 -0.36 -9.29 14.28
C ASP A 186 -1.67 -8.78 14.88
N TYR A 187 -1.64 -8.38 16.15
CA TYR A 187 -2.72 -7.64 16.79
C TYR A 187 -2.33 -6.17 16.90
N PHE A 188 -3.25 -5.27 16.56
CA PHE A 188 -3.00 -3.84 16.65
C PHE A 188 -4.26 -3.05 16.98
N LYS A 189 -4.06 -1.92 17.68
CA LYS A 189 -5.13 -0.95 17.92
C LYS A 189 -5.34 -0.09 16.67
N VAL A 190 -6.57 0.05 16.21
CA VAL A 190 -6.96 0.88 15.07
C VAL A 190 -7.04 2.35 15.49
N GLU A 191 -5.90 2.88 15.90
CA GLU A 191 -5.70 4.25 16.37
C GLU A 191 -4.30 4.75 15.95
N LEU A 192 -4.25 6.03 15.60
CA LEU A 192 -3.07 6.77 15.19
C LEU A 192 -2.93 8.00 16.09
N PRO A 193 -1.72 8.56 16.27
CA PRO A 193 -1.55 9.84 16.94
C PRO A 193 -2.36 10.94 16.25
N ASN A 194 -2.92 11.87 17.03
CA ASN A 194 -3.83 12.90 16.53
C ASN A 194 -3.20 13.73 15.40
N ASP A 195 -1.97 14.19 15.56
CA ASP A 195 -1.32 15.06 14.57
C ASP A 195 -1.11 14.32 13.23
N PHE A 196 -0.64 13.08 13.30
CA PHE A 196 -0.46 12.23 12.12
C PHE A 196 -1.81 11.92 11.46
N TYR A 197 -2.83 11.58 12.25
CA TYR A 197 -4.16 11.28 11.75
C TYR A 197 -4.83 12.49 11.10
N ASN A 198 -4.67 13.68 11.68
CA ASN A 198 -5.20 14.93 11.13
C ASN A 198 -4.52 15.27 9.81
N ASN A 199 -3.19 15.13 9.71
CA ASN A 199 -2.46 15.29 8.45
C ASN A 199 -2.96 14.32 7.37
N TYR A 200 -3.13 13.05 7.73
CA TYR A 200 -3.69 12.03 6.86
C TYR A 200 -5.10 12.41 6.36
N LEU A 201 -5.99 12.83 7.26
CA LEU A 201 -7.35 13.24 6.90
C LEU A 201 -7.38 14.44 5.97
N MET A 202 -6.50 15.42 6.17
CA MET A 202 -6.39 16.57 5.27
C MET A 202 -6.03 16.12 3.84
N LYS A 203 -5.01 15.27 3.70
CA LYS A 203 -4.61 14.71 2.39
C LYS A 203 -5.72 13.87 1.77
N ARG A 204 -6.40 13.02 2.57
CA ARG A 204 -7.53 12.21 2.11
C ARG A 204 -8.70 13.07 1.62
N LYS A 205 -9.02 14.16 2.34
CA LYS A 205 -10.07 15.10 1.96
C LYS A 205 -9.73 15.84 0.67
N ALA A 206 -8.49 16.27 0.48
CA ALA A 206 -8.05 16.89 -0.76
C ALA A 206 -8.26 15.94 -1.95
N LYS A 207 -7.91 14.66 -1.78
CA LYS A 207 -8.12 13.63 -2.80
C LYS A 207 -9.59 13.40 -3.12
N GLU A 208 -10.44 13.36 -2.10
CA GLU A 208 -11.89 13.20 -2.28
C GLU A 208 -12.48 14.36 -3.09
N LEU A 209 -12.08 15.60 -2.79
CA LEU A 209 -12.52 16.80 -3.52
C LEU A 209 -12.07 16.78 -4.99
N ASP A 210 -10.82 16.36 -5.25
CA ASP A 210 -10.31 16.19 -6.61
C ASP A 210 -11.14 15.15 -7.40
N LEU A 211 -11.42 13.97 -6.83
CA LEU A 211 -12.24 12.95 -7.48
C LEU A 211 -13.67 13.45 -7.77
N LEU A 212 -14.29 14.17 -6.82
CA LEU A 212 -15.61 14.76 -7.02
C LEU A 212 -15.59 15.80 -8.16
N SER A 213 -14.52 16.58 -8.28
CA SER A 213 -14.34 17.52 -9.38
C SER A 213 -14.25 16.78 -10.73
N GLN A 214 -13.44 15.72 -10.81
CA GLN A 214 -13.30 14.91 -12.03
C GLN A 214 -14.62 14.25 -12.45
N ILE A 215 -15.40 13.72 -11.48
CA ILE A 215 -16.73 13.16 -11.73
C ILE A 215 -17.65 14.23 -12.32
N ARG A 216 -17.67 15.45 -11.75
CA ARG A 216 -18.50 16.55 -12.27
C ARG A 216 -18.12 16.92 -13.71
N VAL A 217 -16.83 17.04 -14.01
CA VAL A 217 -16.35 17.32 -15.37
C VAL A 217 -16.77 16.23 -16.35
N SER A 218 -16.61 14.95 -15.97
CA SER A 218 -17.03 13.82 -16.80
C SER A 218 -18.54 13.84 -17.06
N LEU A 219 -19.36 14.11 -16.04
CA LEU A 219 -20.82 14.19 -16.19
C LEU A 219 -21.26 15.37 -17.06
N SER A 220 -20.57 16.52 -16.99
CA SER A 220 -20.85 17.67 -17.86
C SER A 220 -20.56 17.34 -19.32
N ARG A 221 -19.42 16.71 -19.62
CA ARG A 221 -19.06 16.28 -20.99
C ARG A 221 -20.09 15.32 -21.58
N MET A 222 -20.52 14.32 -20.80
CA MET A 222 -21.57 13.38 -21.24
C MET A 222 -22.89 14.08 -21.56
N ARG A 223 -23.25 15.14 -20.82
CA ARG A 223 -24.47 15.92 -21.10
C ARG A 223 -24.35 16.76 -22.36
N GLU A 224 -23.17 17.28 -22.68
CA GLU A 224 -22.91 18.03 -23.91
C GLU A 224 -22.94 17.11 -25.13
N GLU A 225 -22.30 15.93 -25.04
CA GLU A 225 -22.31 14.91 -26.09
C GLU A 225 -23.74 14.44 -26.42
N ASN A 226 -24.56 14.18 -25.40
CA ASN A 226 -25.96 13.77 -25.59
C ASN A 226 -26.86 14.85 -26.20
N LYS A 227 -26.47 16.14 -26.12
CA LYS A 227 -27.20 17.24 -26.77
C LYS A 227 -26.76 17.46 -28.22
N ALA A 228 -25.59 16.95 -28.61
CA ALA A 228 -24.98 17.16 -29.91
C ALA A 228 -25.35 16.08 -30.96
N VAL A 229 -26.15 15.08 -30.59
CA VAL A 229 -26.73 14.10 -31.52
C VAL A 229 -28.18 14.50 -31.82
N PRO A 230 -28.48 15.10 -32.98
CA PRO A 230 -29.86 15.27 -33.42
C PRO A 230 -30.43 13.91 -33.85
N GLU A 231 -31.73 13.70 -33.60
CA GLU A 231 -32.52 12.64 -34.25
C GLU A 231 -32.51 12.78 -35.78
#